data_AF-A0A4U0RBZ9-F1
#
_entry.id   AF-A0A4U0RBZ9-F1
#
_cell.length_a   1.000
_cell.length_b   1.000
_cell.length_c   1.000
_cell.angle_alpha   90.00
_cell.angle_beta   90.00
_cell.angle_gamma   90.00
#
_symmetry.space_group_name_H-M   'P 1'
#
loop_
_entity.id
_entity.type
_entity.pdbx_description
1 polymer ?
#
loop_
_entity_poly.entity_id
_entity_poly.type
_entity_poly.pdbx_seq_one_letter_code
_entity_poly.pdbx_strand_id
1 'polypeptide(L)'
;MTDPVRPQNPAALAADALRLSGDLVRKEITLAKAEMRQNLGRAGAGLGMIVAAAVLGIVTLNVLTVALVAALAETDLGPIWSAVIVGVVLAILAYVLLRKGMADLAPENLMPTRTVENVQRDASAVKEAYHDA
;
A
#
# COMPACT_ATOMS: atom_id res chain seq x y z
N MET A 1 24.15 -61.00 12.59
CA MET A 1 23.90 -59.87 13.51
C MET A 1 22.46 -59.45 13.31
N THR A 2 21.59 -59.69 14.29
CA THR A 2 20.16 -59.40 14.24
C THR A 2 19.91 -57.99 14.80
N ASP A 3 19.49 -57.05 13.96
CA ASP A 3 19.02 -55.75 14.43
C ASP A 3 17.67 -55.93 15.18
N PRO A 4 17.53 -55.45 16.41
CA PRO A 4 16.28 -55.51 17.14
C PRO A 4 15.26 -54.56 16.51
N VAL A 5 14.21 -55.12 15.90
CA VAL A 5 13.03 -54.39 15.43
C VAL A 5 12.36 -53.77 16.65
N ARG A 6 12.56 -52.45 16.82
CA ARG A 6 11.99 -51.66 17.94
C ARG A 6 10.45 -51.68 17.82
N PRO A 7 9.69 -52.04 18.86
CA PRO A 7 8.22 -52.05 18.80
C PRO A 7 7.73 -50.63 18.54
N GLN A 8 6.99 -50.45 17.45
CA GLN A 8 6.41 -49.16 17.06
C GLN A 8 5.26 -48.86 18.02
N ASN A 9 5.56 -48.15 19.10
CA ASN A 9 4.54 -47.69 20.04
C ASN A 9 3.70 -46.59 19.34
N PRO A 10 2.39 -46.77 19.08
CA PRO A 10 1.55 -45.78 18.41
C PRO A 10 1.51 -44.44 19.17
N ALA A 11 1.73 -44.46 20.49
CA ALA A 11 1.89 -43.24 21.28
C ALA A 11 3.16 -42.45 20.91
N ALA A 12 4.24 -43.12 20.49
CA ALA A 12 5.46 -42.46 20.04
C ALA A 12 5.28 -41.81 18.67
N LEU A 13 4.56 -42.45 17.74
CA LEU A 13 4.26 -41.89 16.42
C LEU A 13 3.33 -40.66 16.52
N ALA A 14 2.34 -40.70 17.41
CA ALA A 14 1.47 -39.55 17.67
C ALA A 14 2.25 -38.38 18.28
N ALA A 15 3.16 -38.65 19.21
CA ALA A 15 4.03 -37.63 19.79
C ALA A 15 4.99 -37.02 18.76
N ASP A 16 5.54 -37.83 17.85
CA ASP A 16 6.41 -37.37 16.77
C ASP A 16 5.65 -36.54 15.71
N ALA A 17 4.41 -36.93 15.36
CA ALA A 17 3.56 -36.16 14.45
C ALA A 17 3.14 -34.81 15.04
N LEU A 18 2.82 -34.74 16.32
CA LEU A 18 2.51 -33.48 17.03
C LEU A 18 3.73 -32.55 17.11
N ARG A 19 4.93 -33.12 17.33
CA ARG A 19 6.19 -32.37 17.30
C ARG A 19 6.48 -31.81 15.91
N LEU A 20 6.37 -32.63 14.86
CA LEU A 20 6.58 -32.22 13.48
C LEU A 20 5.57 -31.13 13.06
N SER A 21 4.30 -31.26 13.47
CA SER A 21 3.26 -30.25 13.22
C SER A 21 3.61 -28.91 13.88
N GLY A 22 4.10 -28.92 15.12
CA GLY A 22 4.57 -27.72 15.80
C GLY A 22 5.79 -27.06 15.12
N ASP A 23 6.71 -27.85 14.61
CA ASP A 23 7.89 -27.37 13.87
C ASP A 23 7.51 -26.76 12.51
N LEU A 24 6.53 -27.34 11.80
CA LEU A 24 5.98 -26.77 10.57
C LEU A 24 5.32 -25.42 10.82
N VAL A 25 4.46 -25.31 11.83
CA VAL A 25 3.80 -24.04 12.18
C VAL A 25 4.83 -22.95 12.52
N ARG A 26 5.87 -23.29 13.29
CA ARG A 26 6.97 -22.35 13.59
C ARG A 26 7.72 -21.92 12.33
N LYS A 27 7.93 -22.84 11.40
CA LYS A 27 8.58 -22.57 10.12
C LYS A 27 7.74 -21.65 9.24
N GLU A 28 6.43 -21.88 9.13
CA GLU A 28 5.51 -21.01 8.40
C GLU A 28 5.46 -19.61 9.01
N ILE A 29 5.39 -19.49 10.34
CA ILE A 29 5.45 -18.19 11.02
C ILE A 29 6.78 -17.48 10.71
N THR A 30 7.89 -18.21 10.70
CA THR A 30 9.21 -17.65 10.38
C THR A 30 9.30 -17.20 8.93
N LEU A 31 8.74 -17.98 8.00
CA LEU A 31 8.67 -17.65 6.59
C LEU A 31 7.77 -16.44 6.35
N ALA A 32 6.57 -16.42 6.92
CA ALA A 32 5.64 -15.30 6.85
C ALA A 32 6.27 -14.02 7.42
N LYS A 33 7.02 -14.12 8.53
CA LYS A 33 7.79 -12.98 9.07
C LYS A 33 8.89 -12.52 8.11
N ALA A 34 9.60 -13.44 7.47
CA ALA A 34 10.65 -13.10 6.50
C ALA A 34 10.07 -12.41 5.26
N GLU A 35 8.99 -12.94 4.71
CA GLU A 35 8.28 -12.35 3.58
C GLU A 35 7.68 -10.98 3.94
N MET A 36 7.07 -10.85 5.12
CA MET A 36 6.55 -9.57 5.60
C MET A 36 7.67 -8.54 5.74
N ARG A 37 8.85 -8.91 6.26
CA ARG A 37 10.03 -8.01 6.31
C ARG A 37 10.50 -7.60 4.92
N GLN A 38 10.53 -8.53 3.97
CA GLN A 38 10.91 -8.24 2.59
C GLN A 38 9.91 -7.29 1.92
N ASN A 39 8.61 -7.53 2.12
CA ASN A 39 7.53 -6.68 1.61
C ASN A 39 7.57 -5.29 2.25
N LEU A 40 7.80 -5.19 3.56
CA LEU A 40 8.00 -3.92 4.26
C LEU A 40 9.23 -3.16 3.75
N GLY A 41 10.34 -3.84 3.48
CA GLY A 41 11.54 -3.23 2.91
C GLY A 41 11.29 -2.66 1.51
N ARG A 42 10.59 -3.42 0.65
CA ARG A 42 10.20 -2.97 -0.70
C ARG A 42 9.24 -1.78 -0.63
N ALA A 43 8.21 -1.86 0.22
CA ALA A 43 7.28 -0.76 0.44
C ALA A 43 8.00 0.49 0.98
N GLY A 44 8.92 0.33 1.93
CA GLY A 44 9.73 1.42 2.48
C GLY A 44 10.62 2.08 1.44
N ALA A 45 11.30 1.30 0.60
CA ALA A 45 12.09 1.83 -0.52
C ALA A 45 11.19 2.56 -1.54
N GLY A 46 10.03 1.99 -1.87
CA GLY A 46 9.03 2.61 -2.73
C GLY A 46 8.54 3.96 -2.20
N LEU A 47 8.16 4.02 -0.92
CA LEU A 47 7.77 5.25 -0.24
C LEU A 47 8.92 6.27 -0.20
N GLY A 48 10.15 5.81 0.07
CA GLY A 48 11.33 6.66 0.04
C GLY A 48 11.55 7.32 -1.33
N MET A 49 11.40 6.56 -2.42
CA MET A 49 11.49 7.10 -3.78
C MET A 49 10.36 8.08 -4.09
N ILE A 50 9.13 7.80 -3.65
CA ILE A 50 7.98 8.72 -3.84
C ILE A 50 8.24 10.05 -3.12
N VAL A 51 8.71 10.01 -1.87
CA VAL A 51 9.04 11.23 -1.11
C VAL A 51 10.18 12.00 -1.78
N ALA A 52 11.25 11.32 -2.21
CA ALA A 52 12.35 11.95 -2.92
C ALA A 52 11.90 12.60 -4.24
N ALA A 53 11.07 11.90 -5.01
CA ALA A 53 10.49 12.42 -6.25
C ALA A 53 9.57 13.62 -5.98
N ALA A 54 8.78 13.60 -4.91
CA ALA A 54 7.94 14.73 -4.52
C ALA A 54 8.78 15.98 -4.18
N VAL A 55 9.84 15.82 -3.39
CA VAL A 55 10.77 16.92 -3.05
C VAL A 55 11.44 17.49 -4.30
N LEU A 56 11.98 16.62 -5.16
CA LEU A 56 12.60 17.04 -6.43
C LEU A 56 11.57 17.72 -7.33
N GLY A 57 10.35 17.18 -7.41
CA GLY A 57 9.25 17.76 -8.18
C GLY A 57 8.91 19.19 -7.73
N ILE A 58 8.88 19.45 -6.42
CA ILE A 58 8.67 20.79 -5.87
C ILE A 58 9.81 21.74 -6.29
N VAL A 59 11.07 21.31 -6.17
CA VAL A 59 12.23 22.13 -6.57
C VAL A 59 12.19 22.43 -8.06
N THR A 60 11.97 21.42 -8.91
CA THR A 60 11.87 21.58 -10.36
C THR A 60 10.71 22.50 -10.74
N LEU A 61 9.55 22.37 -10.10
CA LEU A 61 8.40 23.23 -10.38
C LEU A 61 8.70 24.70 -10.05
N ASN A 62 9.39 24.98 -8.94
CA ASN A 62 9.80 26.34 -8.59
C ASN A 62 10.78 26.91 -9.63
N VAL A 63 11.80 26.15 -10.02
CA VAL A 63 12.78 26.57 -11.03
C VAL A 63 12.09 26.85 -12.38
N LEU A 64 11.19 25.97 -12.82
CA LEU A 64 10.43 26.17 -14.06
C LEU A 64 9.48 27.37 -13.98
N THR A 65 8.86 27.61 -12.82
CA THR A 65 7.99 28.77 -12.61
C THR A 65 8.78 30.06 -12.76
N VAL A 66 9.94 30.17 -12.11
CA VAL A 66 10.82 31.35 -12.24
C VAL A 66 11.31 31.51 -13.68
N ALA A 67 11.72 30.42 -14.34
CA ALA A 67 12.15 30.46 -15.73
C ALA A 67 11.04 30.94 -16.67
N LEU A 68 9.80 30.47 -16.48
CA LEU A 68 8.65 30.88 -17.28
C LEU A 68 8.30 32.35 -17.05
N VAL A 69 8.31 32.81 -15.80
CA VAL A 69 8.08 34.22 -15.46
C VAL A 69 9.15 35.09 -16.11
N ALA A 70 10.42 34.70 -16.03
CA ALA A 70 11.52 35.43 -16.65
C ALA A 70 11.38 35.47 -18.18
N ALA A 71 11.05 34.33 -18.81
CA ALA A 71 10.83 34.26 -20.25
C ALA A 71 9.67 35.15 -20.73
N LEU A 72 8.58 35.22 -19.97
CA LEU A 72 7.45 36.10 -20.27
C LEU A 72 7.77 37.57 -19.95
N ALA A 73 8.62 37.84 -18.96
CA ALA A 73 9.03 39.19 -18.60
C ALA A 73 9.84 39.89 -19.71
N GLU A 74 10.49 39.14 -20.59
CA GLU A 74 11.17 39.64 -21.81
C GLU A 74 10.19 40.11 -22.91
N THR A 75 8.88 39.91 -22.71
CA THR A 75 7.83 40.41 -23.62
C THR A 75 7.25 41.74 -23.13
N ASP A 76 6.35 42.35 -23.91
CA ASP A 76 5.66 43.59 -23.55
C ASP A 76 4.78 43.51 -22.28
N LEU A 77 4.58 42.31 -21.72
CA LEU A 77 3.87 42.10 -20.45
C LEU A 77 4.61 42.71 -19.25
N GLY A 78 5.94 42.72 -19.28
CA GLY A 78 6.79 43.12 -18.17
C GLY A 78 6.76 42.14 -16.98
N PRO A 79 7.63 42.33 -15.96
CA PRO A 79 7.88 41.33 -14.93
C PRO A 79 6.68 41.02 -14.02
N ILE A 80 5.93 42.05 -13.63
CA ILE A 80 4.82 41.92 -12.67
C ILE A 80 3.66 41.14 -13.27
N TRP A 81 3.21 41.52 -14.46
CA TRP A 81 2.08 40.84 -15.12
C TRP A 81 2.43 39.42 -15.55
N SER A 82 3.68 39.17 -15.94
CA SER A 82 4.18 37.83 -16.21
C SER A 82 4.06 36.92 -14.98
N ALA A 83 4.48 37.40 -13.81
CA ALA A 83 4.36 36.67 -12.55
C ALA A 83 2.89 36.41 -12.17
N VAL A 84 2.01 37.40 -12.34
CA VAL A 84 0.57 37.27 -12.05
C VAL A 84 -0.07 36.21 -12.95
N ILE A 85 0.17 36.25 -14.26
CA ILE A 85 -0.44 35.30 -15.22
C ILE A 85 0.02 33.88 -14.91
N VAL A 86 1.32 33.66 -14.74
CA VAL A 86 1.86 32.32 -14.41
C VAL A 86 1.31 31.83 -13.08
N GLY A 87 1.26 32.71 -12.06
CA GLY A 87 0.71 32.38 -10.75
C GLY A 87 -0.76 31.96 -10.81
N VAL A 88 -1.59 32.69 -11.58
CA VAL A 88 -3.01 32.34 -11.76
C VAL A 88 -3.16 31.00 -12.48
N VAL A 89 -2.39 30.75 -13.54
CA VAL A 89 -2.43 29.46 -14.27
C VAL A 89 -2.06 28.30 -13.33
N LEU A 90 -0.98 28.44 -12.55
CA LEU A 90 -0.58 27.41 -11.60
C LEU A 90 -1.60 27.23 -10.47
N ALA A 91 -2.23 28.31 -9.99
CA ALA A 91 -3.27 28.23 -8.97
C ALA A 91 -4.51 27.44 -9.46
N ILE A 92 -4.93 27.66 -10.71
CA ILE A 92 -6.02 26.89 -11.33
C ILE A 92 -5.64 25.42 -11.44
N LEU A 93 -4.44 25.11 -11.93
CA LEU A 93 -3.95 23.73 -12.02
C LEU A 93 -3.91 23.05 -10.65
N ALA A 94 -3.36 23.72 -9.63
CA ALA A 94 -3.30 23.23 -8.27
C ALA A 94 -4.71 22.95 -7.69
N TYR A 95 -5.66 23.85 -7.93
CA TYR A 95 -7.05 23.67 -7.51
C TYR A 95 -7.68 22.42 -8.14
N VAL A 96 -7.51 22.22 -9.45
CA VAL A 96 -8.03 21.03 -10.15
C VAL A 96 -7.40 19.74 -9.63
N LEU A 97 -6.07 19.70 -9.47
CA LEU A 97 -5.36 18.54 -8.94
C LEU A 97 -5.81 18.20 -7.51
N LEU A 98 -5.96 19.22 -6.65
CA LEU A 98 -6.43 19.03 -5.28
C LEU A 98 -7.85 18.44 -5.26
N ARG A 99 -8.77 19.00 -6.05
CA ARG A 99 -10.15 18.53 -6.13
C ARG A 99 -10.22 17.08 -6.63
N LYS A 100 -9.44 16.74 -7.66
CA LYS A 100 -9.38 15.38 -8.18
C LYS A 100 -8.77 14.41 -7.16
N GLY A 101 -7.66 14.78 -6.53
CA GLY A 101 -7.02 13.95 -5.50
C GLY A 101 -7.93 13.69 -4.31
N MET A 102 -8.64 14.72 -3.83
CA MET A 102 -9.64 14.56 -2.77
C MET A 102 -10.79 13.64 -3.19
N ALA A 103 -11.28 13.74 -4.43
CA ALA A 103 -12.33 12.87 -4.94
C ALA A 103 -11.85 11.41 -5.04
N ASP A 104 -10.63 11.19 -5.55
CA ASP A 104 -10.06 9.85 -5.70
C ASP A 104 -9.78 9.19 -4.31
N LEU A 105 -9.53 9.99 -3.27
CA LEU A 105 -9.34 9.54 -1.89
C LEU A 105 -10.64 9.47 -1.06
N ALA A 106 -11.80 9.75 -1.65
CA ALA A 106 -13.06 9.65 -0.94
C ALA A 106 -13.29 8.20 -0.44
N PRO A 107 -13.79 7.99 0.80
CA PRO A 107 -14.01 6.64 1.34
C PRO A 107 -14.85 5.75 0.41
N GLU A 108 -15.83 6.34 -0.27
CA GLU A 108 -16.69 5.70 -1.27
C GLU A 108 -15.89 5.08 -2.44
N ASN A 109 -14.77 5.70 -2.83
CA ASN A 109 -13.88 5.23 -3.90
C ASN A 109 -12.77 4.29 -3.38
N LEU A 110 -12.50 4.30 -2.08
CA LEU A 110 -11.48 3.46 -1.44
C LEU A 110 -12.05 2.14 -0.89
N MET A 111 -13.36 2.08 -0.62
CA MET A 111 -14.02 0.86 -0.16
C MET A 111 -14.25 -0.10 -1.35
N PRO A 112 -13.69 -1.31 -1.34
CA PRO A 112 -13.99 -2.30 -2.37
C PRO A 112 -15.43 -2.77 -2.17
N THR A 113 -16.35 -2.18 -2.93
CA THR A 113 -17.79 -2.37 -2.78
C THR A 113 -18.18 -3.84 -2.85
N ARG A 114 -17.52 -4.61 -3.71
CA ARG A 114 -17.74 -6.05 -3.90
C ARG A 114 -17.22 -6.90 -2.75
N THR A 115 -16.07 -6.55 -2.17
CA THR A 115 -15.48 -7.32 -1.06
C THR A 115 -16.29 -7.12 0.22
N VAL A 116 -16.77 -5.90 0.47
CA VAL A 116 -17.64 -5.60 1.62
C VAL A 116 -18.99 -6.32 1.48
N GLU A 117 -19.57 -6.33 0.28
CA GLU A 117 -20.84 -7.01 -0.01
C GLU A 117 -20.73 -8.53 0.18
N ASN A 118 -19.65 -9.16 -0.29
CA ASN A 118 -19.40 -10.59 -0.11
C ASN A 118 -19.18 -10.96 1.36
N VAL A 119 -18.40 -10.18 2.10
CA VAL A 119 -18.17 -10.41 3.54
C VAL A 119 -19.46 -10.22 4.35
N GLN A 120 -20.30 -9.24 4.01
CA GLN A 120 -21.61 -9.10 4.62
C GLN A 120 -22.49 -10.32 4.34
N ARG A 121 -22.51 -10.80 3.09
CA ARG A 121 -23.32 -11.94 2.68
C ARG A 121 -22.91 -13.22 3.41
N ASP A 122 -21.62 -13.48 3.52
CA ASP A 122 -21.06 -14.61 4.25
C ASP A 122 -21.36 -14.51 5.76
N ALA A 123 -21.24 -13.31 6.34
CA ALA A 123 -21.58 -13.08 7.74
C ALA A 123 -23.09 -13.28 8.01
N SER A 124 -23.96 -12.85 7.10
CA SER A 124 -25.40 -13.11 7.21
C SER A 124 -25.75 -14.59 7.08
N ALA A 125 -25.11 -15.33 6.18
CA ALA A 125 -25.33 -16.77 6.03
C ALA A 125 -24.94 -17.55 7.30
N VAL A 126 -23.83 -17.18 7.94
CA VAL A 126 -23.40 -17.76 9.22
C VAL A 126 -24.36 -17.42 10.35
N LYS A 127 -24.89 -16.19 10.37
CA LYS A 127 -25.85 -15.74 11.39
C LYS A 127 -27.20 -16.44 11.25
N GLU A 128 -27.66 -16.69 10.03
CA GLU A 128 -28.91 -17.38 9.75
C GLU A 128 -28.80 -18.87 10.10
N ALA A 129 -27.67 -19.52 9.77
CA ALA A 129 -27.38 -20.89 10.18
C ALA A 129 -27.32 -21.10 11.70
N TYR A 130 -27.05 -20.04 12.48
CA TYR A 130 -27.06 -20.08 13.95
C TYR A 130 -28.43 -19.78 14.58
N HIS A 131 -29.35 -19.18 13.83
CA HIS A 131 -30.70 -18.85 14.33
C HIS A 131 -31.70 -19.98 14.03
N ASP A 132 -31.41 -20.81 13.03
CA ASP A 132 -32.18 -22.00 12.63
C ASP A 132 -31.78 -23.29 13.37
N ALA A 133 -30.83 -23.22 14.32
CA ALA A 133 -30.34 -24.32 15.15
C ALA A 133 -30.73 -24.15 16.63
#